data_AF-A0A7Y0SGB1-F1
#
_entry.id   AF-A0A7Y0SGB1-F1
#
_cell.length_a   1.000
_cell.length_b   1.000
_cell.length_c   1.000
_cell.angle_alpha   90.00
_cell.angle_beta   90.00
_cell.angle_gamma   90.00
#
_symmetry.space_group_name_H-M   'P 1'
#
loop_
_entity.id
_entity.type
_entity.pdbx_description
1 polymer ?
#
loop_
_entity_poly.entity_id
_entity_poly.type
_entity_poly.pdbx_seq_one_letter_code
_entity_poly.pdbx_strand_id
1 'polypeptide(L)'
;LATIDELFNPGQEVLDAWAEAYGVLANVFIQREEQIYQQNEALEGGWRGLREFELVDKKIESEHICSFVFKPTDGQKVAPYKPGQYLGIYINSDQLENQEIRQYSLSSAVQENTYRISVKREEGGKVSNYLHDSLNIGEKVQLAAPAGDFFMDAEPQTPVVLISA
;
A
#
# COMPACT_ATOMS: atom_id res chain seq x y z
N LEU A 1 -26.98 3.60 -3.45
CA LEU A 1 -28.46 3.79 -3.39
C LEU A 1 -29.11 3.47 -4.73
N ALA A 2 -28.65 4.03 -5.86
CA ALA A 2 -29.22 3.75 -7.19
C ALA A 2 -29.34 2.24 -7.51
N THR A 3 -28.30 1.43 -7.25
CA THR A 3 -28.37 -0.03 -7.46
C THR A 3 -29.39 -0.73 -6.56
N ILE A 4 -29.59 -0.24 -5.34
CA ILE A 4 -30.60 -0.81 -4.42
C ILE A 4 -32.01 -0.51 -4.95
N ASP A 5 -32.21 0.70 -5.47
CA ASP A 5 -33.48 1.11 -6.08
C ASP A 5 -33.77 0.30 -7.36
N GLU A 6 -32.80 0.20 -8.27
CA GLU A 6 -32.94 -0.54 -9.52
C GLU A 6 -33.26 -2.02 -9.32
N LEU A 7 -32.63 -2.67 -8.34
CA LEU A 7 -32.79 -4.11 -8.13
C LEU A 7 -34.00 -4.48 -7.27
N PHE A 8 -34.41 -3.62 -6.32
CA PHE A 8 -35.37 -4.00 -5.28
C PHE A 8 -36.57 -3.06 -5.15
N ASN A 9 -36.52 -1.87 -5.78
CA ASN A 9 -37.57 -0.85 -5.75
C ASN A 9 -38.25 -0.69 -4.35
N PRO A 10 -37.47 -0.49 -3.27
CA PRO A 10 -37.94 -0.69 -1.90
C PRO A 10 -38.79 0.47 -1.35
N GLY A 11 -38.95 1.54 -2.12
CA GLY A 11 -39.61 2.77 -1.69
C GLY A 11 -38.66 3.74 -0.99
N GLN A 12 -39.07 5.01 -0.95
CA GLN A 12 -38.19 6.11 -0.51
C GLN A 12 -37.75 6.01 0.95
N GLU A 13 -38.64 5.56 1.85
CA GLU A 13 -38.33 5.43 3.28
C GLU A 13 -37.13 4.49 3.53
N VAL A 14 -37.07 3.37 2.79
CA VAL A 14 -35.96 2.42 2.90
C VAL A 14 -34.68 3.02 2.31
N LEU A 15 -34.76 3.74 1.19
CA LEU A 15 -33.60 4.38 0.58
C LEU A 15 -33.01 5.47 1.48
N ASP A 16 -33.85 6.27 2.13
CA ASP A 16 -33.43 7.33 3.05
C ASP A 16 -32.74 6.75 4.29
N ALA A 17 -33.28 5.66 4.86
CA ALA A 17 -32.64 4.97 5.99
C ALA A 17 -31.25 4.42 5.62
N TRP A 18 -31.10 3.84 4.42
CA TRP A 18 -29.79 3.41 3.91
C TRP A 18 -28.85 4.59 3.64
N ALA A 19 -29.37 5.71 3.15
CA ALA A 19 -28.58 6.92 2.92
C ALA A 19 -27.99 7.46 4.22
N GLU A 20 -28.79 7.52 5.28
CA GLU A 20 -28.36 7.95 6.61
C GLU A 20 -27.29 7.00 7.18
N ALA A 21 -27.55 5.69 7.16
CA ALA A 21 -26.58 4.69 7.63
C ALA A 21 -25.26 4.75 6.85
N TYR A 22 -25.32 4.89 5.52
CA TYR A 22 -24.15 5.08 4.68
C TYR A 22 -23.39 6.35 5.06
N GLY A 23 -24.10 7.47 5.26
CA GLY A 23 -23.49 8.74 5.65
C GLY A 23 -22.75 8.66 6.99
N VAL A 24 -23.32 7.99 7.99
CA VAL A 24 -22.66 7.77 9.28
C VAL A 24 -21.37 6.97 9.09
N LEU A 25 -21.43 5.85 8.37
CA LEU A 25 -20.26 5.01 8.15
C LEU A 25 -19.18 5.74 7.34
N ALA A 26 -19.57 6.43 6.27
CA ALA A 26 -18.66 7.21 5.44
C ALA A 26 -17.92 8.27 6.26
N ASN A 27 -18.61 8.99 7.15
CA ASN A 27 -18.00 9.98 8.02
C ASN A 27 -16.96 9.36 8.97
N VAL A 28 -17.22 8.17 9.51
CA VAL A 28 -16.25 7.45 10.36
C VAL A 28 -14.96 7.14 9.56
N PHE A 29 -15.10 6.63 8.33
CA PHE A 29 -13.94 6.35 7.48
C PHE A 29 -13.20 7.62 7.08
N ILE A 30 -13.90 8.66 6.61
CA ILE A 30 -13.30 9.95 6.21
C ILE A 30 -12.47 10.54 7.35
N GLN A 31 -13.03 10.57 8.57
CA GLN A 31 -12.31 11.11 9.73
C GLN A 31 -11.09 10.28 10.09
N ARG A 32 -11.22 8.95 10.06
CA ARG A 32 -10.10 8.06 10.41
C ARG A 32 -8.98 8.12 9.37
N GLU A 33 -9.32 8.12 8.09
CA GLU A 33 -8.36 8.24 6.98
C GLU A 33 -7.65 9.60 7.03
N GLU A 34 -8.36 10.69 7.31
CA GLU A 34 -7.74 12.01 7.46
C GLU A 34 -6.72 12.04 8.61
N GLN A 35 -7.05 11.44 9.75
CA GLN A 35 -6.08 11.31 10.84
C GLN A 35 -4.84 10.53 10.42
N ILE A 36 -5.00 9.45 9.67
CA ILE A 36 -3.87 8.66 9.16
C ILE A 36 -3.03 9.49 8.19
N TYR A 37 -3.65 10.24 7.28
CA TYR A 37 -2.93 11.13 6.35
C TYR A 37 -2.12 12.19 7.11
N GLN A 38 -2.70 12.86 8.09
CA GLN A 38 -2.02 13.86 8.90
C GLN A 38 -0.88 13.26 9.72
N GLN A 39 -1.08 12.07 10.31
CA GLN A 39 -0.05 11.35 11.04
C GLN A 39 1.14 11.01 10.14
N ASN A 40 0.88 10.47 8.94
CA ASN A 40 1.92 10.11 7.99
C ASN A 40 2.68 11.33 7.47
N GLU A 41 1.99 12.44 7.19
CA GLU A 41 2.61 13.68 6.73
C GLU A 41 3.48 14.35 7.81
N ALA A 42 3.11 14.22 9.09
CA ALA A 42 3.84 14.83 10.20
C ALA A 42 5.14 14.10 10.59
N LEU A 43 5.35 12.87 10.11
CA LEU A 43 6.58 12.10 10.37
C LEU A 43 7.78 12.71 9.63
N GLU A 44 8.98 12.55 10.19
CA GLU A 44 10.21 12.82 9.44
C GLU A 44 10.30 11.87 8.24
N GLY A 45 10.46 12.43 7.03
CA GLY A 45 10.41 11.67 5.77
C GLY A 45 9.00 11.27 5.33
N GLY A 46 7.97 11.70 6.07
CA GLY A 46 6.55 11.52 5.80
C GLY A 46 6.03 12.33 4.61
N TRP A 47 4.91 11.87 4.06
CA TRP A 47 4.20 12.56 2.97
C TRP A 47 2.73 12.17 2.93
N ARG A 48 1.93 13.01 2.24
CA ARG A 48 0.53 12.75 1.92
C ARG A 48 0.39 12.44 0.42
N GLY A 49 -0.49 11.50 0.09
CA GLY A 49 -0.72 11.08 -1.29
C GLY A 49 0.41 10.21 -1.84
N LEU A 50 0.90 10.55 -3.04
CA LEU A 50 1.92 9.77 -3.76
C LEU A 50 3.25 10.51 -3.77
N ARG A 51 4.33 9.74 -3.66
CA ARG A 51 5.71 10.22 -3.79
C ARG A 51 6.47 9.33 -4.76
N GLU A 52 7.31 9.94 -5.57
CA GLU A 52 8.07 9.23 -6.60
C GLU A 52 9.32 8.55 -6.00
N PHE A 53 9.51 7.29 -6.35
CA PHE A 53 10.67 6.50 -5.96
C PHE A 53 11.30 5.83 -7.18
N GLU A 54 12.62 5.71 -7.16
CA GLU A 54 13.41 4.99 -8.16
C GLU A 54 13.77 3.60 -7.64
N LEU A 55 13.67 2.60 -8.50
CA LEU A 55 14.19 1.25 -8.24
C LEU A 55 15.73 1.29 -8.30
N VAL A 56 16.39 1.06 -7.16
CA VAL A 56 17.86 1.11 -7.06
C VAL A 56 18.52 -0.25 -6.92
N ASP A 57 17.77 -1.28 -6.52
CA ASP A 57 18.24 -2.66 -6.48
C ASP A 57 17.12 -3.65 -6.77
N LYS A 58 17.44 -4.70 -7.50
CA LYS A 58 16.52 -5.78 -7.89
C LYS A 58 17.24 -7.10 -7.76
N LYS A 59 16.78 -7.95 -6.84
CA LYS A 59 17.45 -9.20 -6.48
C LYS A 59 16.51 -10.38 -6.54
N ILE A 60 16.87 -11.42 -7.29
CA ILE A 60 16.16 -12.70 -7.29
C ILE A 60 16.46 -13.42 -5.98
N GLU A 61 15.43 -13.72 -5.19
CA GLU A 61 15.56 -14.46 -3.92
C GLU A 61 15.20 -15.95 -4.10
N SER A 62 14.30 -16.26 -5.04
CA SER A 62 13.94 -17.63 -5.44
C SER A 62 13.40 -17.64 -6.87
N GLU A 63 13.03 -18.82 -7.38
CA GLU A 63 12.41 -18.97 -8.71
C GLU A 63 11.18 -18.08 -8.92
N HIS A 64 10.43 -17.81 -7.84
CA HIS A 64 9.20 -17.03 -7.92
C HIS A 64 9.26 -15.70 -7.18
N ILE A 65 10.29 -15.42 -6.37
CA ILE A 65 10.34 -14.21 -5.53
C ILE A 65 11.52 -13.33 -5.93
N CYS A 66 11.22 -12.06 -6.15
CA CYS A 66 12.21 -11.01 -6.38
C CYS A 66 12.01 -9.88 -5.36
N SER A 67 13.11 -9.39 -4.81
CA SER A 67 13.13 -8.22 -3.94
C SER A 67 13.48 -6.97 -4.71
N PHE A 68 12.84 -5.87 -4.34
CA PHE A 68 12.96 -4.55 -4.97
C PHE A 68 13.26 -3.53 -3.89
N VAL A 69 14.30 -2.71 -4.10
CA VAL A 69 14.67 -1.61 -3.20
C VAL A 69 14.41 -0.29 -3.89
N PHE A 70 13.63 0.55 -3.23
CA PHE A 70 13.20 1.84 -3.74
C PHE A 70 13.82 2.98 -2.92
N LYS A 71 14.31 4.01 -3.62
CA LYS A 71 14.84 5.24 -3.02
C LYS A 71 14.02 6.44 -3.52
N PRO A 72 13.66 7.41 -2.66
CA PRO A 72 12.90 8.57 -3.11
C PRO A 72 13.74 9.43 -4.06
N THR A 73 13.13 9.96 -5.11
CA THR A 73 13.84 10.72 -6.16
C THR A 73 14.21 12.14 -5.74
N ASP A 74 13.55 12.66 -4.71
CA ASP A 74 13.81 13.98 -4.12
C ASP A 74 15.03 14.02 -3.16
N GLY A 75 15.66 12.88 -2.89
CA GLY A 75 16.82 12.76 -2.00
C GLY A 75 16.54 12.99 -0.51
N GLN A 76 15.28 13.15 -0.10
CA GLN A 76 14.89 13.29 1.30
C GLN A 76 14.76 11.92 1.98
N LYS A 77 14.71 11.91 3.32
CA LYS A 77 14.45 10.69 4.10
C LYS A 77 13.09 10.05 3.75
N VAL A 78 12.94 8.79 4.12
CA VAL A 78 11.67 8.07 4.04
C VAL A 78 11.03 7.94 5.42
N ALA A 79 9.69 7.90 5.48
CA ALA A 79 8.98 7.70 6.73
C ALA A 79 9.36 6.37 7.40
N PRO A 80 9.58 6.34 8.72
CA PRO A 80 9.72 5.09 9.45
C PRO A 80 8.41 4.29 9.41
N TYR A 81 8.50 2.99 9.66
CA TYR A 81 7.36 2.08 9.69
C TYR A 81 7.50 1.05 10.80
N LYS A 82 6.39 0.43 11.17
CA LYS A 82 6.38 -0.69 12.12
C LYS A 82 6.51 -2.02 11.37
N PRO A 83 7.30 -3.00 11.85
CA PRO A 83 7.45 -4.30 11.20
C PRO A 83 6.10 -5.03 11.08
N GLY A 84 5.65 -5.25 9.85
CA GLY A 84 4.33 -5.82 9.51
C GLY A 84 3.49 -4.91 8.59
N GLN A 85 3.81 -3.62 8.55
CA GLN A 85 3.17 -2.66 7.64
C GLN A 85 3.55 -2.89 6.17
N TYR A 86 2.78 -2.26 5.28
CA TYR A 86 2.91 -2.37 3.83
C TYR A 86 3.05 -1.00 3.16
N LEU A 87 3.55 -1.01 1.92
CA LEU A 87 3.50 0.10 0.99
C LEU A 87 2.42 -0.13 -0.07
N GLY A 88 1.73 0.94 -0.47
CA GLY A 88 0.94 0.96 -1.69
C GLY A 88 1.81 1.37 -2.88
N ILE A 89 1.98 0.51 -3.87
CA ILE A 89 2.65 0.83 -5.13
C ILE A 89 1.63 1.11 -6.22
N TYR A 90 1.82 2.23 -6.92
CA TYR A 90 0.98 2.73 -7.99
C TYR A 90 1.77 2.63 -9.29
N ILE A 91 1.32 1.75 -10.19
CA ILE A 91 1.95 1.52 -11.49
C ILE A 91 1.05 2.06 -12.59
N ASN A 92 1.55 3.06 -13.30
CA ASN A 92 0.96 3.56 -14.52
C ASN A 92 1.97 3.31 -15.66
N SER A 93 1.66 2.38 -16.54
CA SER A 93 2.55 1.94 -17.62
C SER A 93 1.71 1.61 -18.85
N ASP A 94 2.23 1.90 -20.04
CA ASP A 94 1.56 1.59 -21.32
C ASP A 94 1.34 0.08 -21.53
N GLN A 95 2.01 -0.78 -20.74
CA GLN A 95 1.80 -2.23 -20.74
C GLN A 95 0.57 -2.67 -19.94
N LEU A 96 -0.03 -1.76 -19.16
CA LEU A 96 -1.23 -2.00 -18.37
C LEU A 96 -2.38 -1.16 -18.92
N GLU A 97 -3.56 -1.78 -19.04
CA GLU A 97 -4.76 -1.09 -19.54
C GLU A 97 -5.17 0.10 -18.67
N ASN A 98 -4.94 -0.01 -17.35
CA ASN A 98 -5.28 1.00 -16.36
C ASN A 98 -4.12 1.14 -15.37
N GLN A 99 -4.12 2.24 -14.63
CA GLN A 99 -3.28 2.35 -13.44
C GLN A 99 -3.68 1.27 -12.44
N GLU A 100 -2.70 0.47 -12.01
CA GLU A 100 -2.91 -0.60 -11.05
C GLU A 100 -2.27 -0.23 -9.71
N ILE A 101 -2.96 -0.55 -8.61
CA ILE A 101 -2.49 -0.31 -7.24
C ILE A 101 -2.42 -1.65 -6.53
N ARG A 102 -1.30 -1.95 -5.87
CA ARG A 102 -1.16 -3.15 -5.02
C ARG A 102 -0.42 -2.81 -3.73
N GLN A 103 -0.71 -3.57 -2.69
CA GLN A 103 0.00 -3.50 -1.40
C GLN A 103 1.08 -4.57 -1.33
N TYR A 104 2.27 -4.18 -0.87
CA TYR A 104 3.37 -5.12 -0.58
C TYR A 104 3.95 -4.81 0.81
N SER A 105 4.07 -5.85 1.64
CA SER A 105 4.69 -5.73 2.96
C SER A 105 6.13 -5.26 2.85
N LEU A 106 6.53 -4.38 3.77
CA LEU A 106 7.92 -3.94 3.90
C LEU A 106 8.76 -5.11 4.43
N SER A 107 9.75 -5.56 3.65
CA SER A 107 10.49 -6.81 3.89
C SER A 107 11.93 -6.60 4.37
N SER A 108 12.18 -5.49 5.07
CA SER A 108 13.44 -5.18 5.75
C SER A 108 13.20 -4.53 7.11
N ALA A 109 14.27 -4.41 7.90
CA ALA A 109 14.30 -3.44 8.99
C ALA A 109 14.18 -2.00 8.44
N VAL A 110 13.74 -1.08 9.30
CA VAL A 110 13.60 0.34 8.95
C VAL A 110 14.95 0.91 8.49
N GLN A 111 14.95 1.60 7.35
CA GLN A 111 16.09 2.29 6.78
C GLN A 111 15.76 3.79 6.65
N GLU A 112 16.77 4.65 6.70
CA GLU A 112 16.54 6.11 6.64
C GLU A 112 16.10 6.62 5.27
N ASN A 113 16.51 5.94 4.19
CA ASN A 113 16.41 6.48 2.83
C ASN A 113 15.85 5.50 1.79
N THR A 114 15.41 4.30 2.20
CA THR A 114 14.98 3.27 1.25
C THR A 114 13.86 2.42 1.81
N TYR A 115 13.04 1.87 0.93
CA TYR A 115 12.13 0.78 1.25
C TYR A 115 12.48 -0.48 0.48
N ARG A 116 12.23 -1.64 1.08
CA ARG A 116 12.36 -2.94 0.42
C ARG A 116 11.03 -3.68 0.46
N ILE A 117 10.64 -4.23 -0.68
CA ILE A 117 9.54 -5.18 -0.80
C ILE A 117 10.03 -6.47 -1.44
N SER A 118 9.32 -7.56 -1.19
CA SER A 118 9.58 -8.86 -1.82
C SER A 118 8.30 -9.35 -2.48
N VAL A 119 8.35 -9.54 -3.80
CA VAL A 119 7.19 -9.80 -4.64
C VAL A 119 7.30 -11.19 -5.22
N LYS A 120 6.31 -12.02 -4.91
CA LYS A 120 6.11 -13.30 -5.59
C LYS A 120 5.44 -13.07 -6.95
N ARG A 121 5.95 -13.74 -7.99
CA ARG A 121 5.33 -13.82 -9.30
C ARG A 121 4.08 -14.69 -9.19
N GLU A 122 2.95 -14.14 -9.63
CA GLU A 122 1.68 -14.86 -9.67
C GLU A 122 1.31 -15.13 -11.13
N GLU A 123 0.85 -16.34 -11.44
CA GLU A 123 0.40 -16.70 -12.78
C GLU A 123 -0.78 -15.80 -13.19
N GLY A 124 -0.67 -15.11 -14.34
CA GLY A 124 -1.66 -14.13 -14.79
C GLY A 124 -1.72 -12.81 -13.99
N GLY A 125 -0.86 -12.62 -12.98
CA GLY A 125 -0.83 -11.41 -12.17
C GLY A 125 -0.26 -10.20 -12.90
N LYS A 126 -1.07 -9.17 -13.15
CA LYS A 126 -0.64 -7.96 -13.90
C LYS A 126 0.59 -7.28 -13.28
N VAL A 127 0.47 -6.83 -12.03
CA VAL A 127 1.51 -6.03 -11.36
C VAL A 127 2.71 -6.89 -10.96
N SER A 128 2.50 -8.10 -10.46
CA SER A 128 3.63 -8.97 -10.07
C SER A 128 4.50 -9.36 -11.25
N ASN A 129 3.91 -9.72 -12.41
CA ASN A 129 4.68 -9.97 -13.63
C ASN A 129 5.32 -8.68 -14.16
N TYR A 130 4.63 -7.54 -14.13
CA TYR A 130 5.23 -6.25 -14.52
C TYR A 130 6.49 -5.92 -13.71
N LEU A 131 6.44 -6.04 -12.38
CA LEU A 131 7.59 -5.79 -11.51
C LEU A 131 8.75 -6.74 -11.83
N HIS A 132 8.45 -8.00 -12.10
CA HIS A 132 9.46 -9.01 -12.43
C HIS A 132 10.07 -8.82 -13.82
N ASP A 133 9.27 -8.55 -14.85
CA ASP A 133 9.69 -8.62 -16.25
C ASP A 133 10.04 -7.25 -16.84
N SER A 134 9.37 -6.20 -16.39
CA SER A 134 9.44 -4.88 -17.02
C SER A 134 10.08 -3.81 -16.15
N LEU A 135 9.86 -3.83 -14.83
CA LEU A 135 10.46 -2.82 -13.95
C LEU A 135 11.97 -3.08 -13.77
N ASN A 136 12.79 -2.13 -14.21
CA ASN A 136 14.24 -2.19 -14.21
C ASN A 136 14.87 -1.14 -13.29
N ILE A 137 16.12 -1.38 -12.88
CA ILE A 137 16.87 -0.41 -12.06
C ILE A 137 16.97 0.92 -12.81
N GLY A 138 16.74 2.02 -12.09
CA GLY A 138 16.66 3.38 -12.62
C GLY A 138 15.25 3.82 -13.02
N GLU A 139 14.28 2.90 -13.10
CA GLU A 139 12.90 3.25 -13.37
C GLU A 139 12.15 3.68 -12.11
N LYS A 140 11.07 4.43 -12.33
CA LYS A 140 10.35 5.15 -11.28
C LYS A 140 8.95 4.60 -11.07
N VAL A 141 8.50 4.63 -9.82
CA VAL A 141 7.17 4.24 -9.39
C VAL A 141 6.62 5.27 -8.40
N GLN A 142 5.30 5.28 -8.23
CA GLN A 142 4.64 6.12 -7.24
C GLN A 142 4.30 5.27 -6.01
N LEU A 143 4.72 5.72 -4.83
CA LEU A 143 4.46 5.04 -3.56
C LEU A 143 3.55 5.89 -2.66
N ALA A 144 2.56 5.24 -2.05
CA ALA A 144 1.87 5.78 -0.88
C ALA A 144 2.68 5.51 0.39
N ALA A 145 2.52 6.37 1.41
CA ALA A 145 3.20 6.22 2.70
C ALA A 145 2.88 4.86 3.36
N PRO A 146 3.80 4.31 4.18
CA PRO A 146 3.55 3.07 4.90
C PRO A 146 2.23 3.10 5.68
N ALA A 147 1.49 2.00 5.62
CA ALA A 147 0.21 1.84 6.30
C ALA A 147 0.01 0.40 6.78
N GLY A 148 -1.04 0.19 7.57
CA GLY A 148 -1.41 -1.12 8.12
C GLY A 148 -1.48 -1.12 9.64
N ASP A 149 -2.45 -1.83 10.16
CA ASP A 149 -2.74 -2.07 11.58
C ASP A 149 -2.18 -3.41 12.08
N PHE A 150 -1.70 -4.27 11.18
CA PHE A 150 -0.93 -5.46 11.52
C PHE A 150 0.56 -5.12 11.65
N PHE A 151 1.08 -5.13 12.88
CA PHE A 151 2.50 -4.98 13.16
C PHE A 151 2.87 -5.62 14.49
N MET A 152 4.16 -5.92 14.66
CA MET A 152 4.69 -6.40 15.92
C MET A 152 4.67 -5.28 16.97
N ASP A 153 3.94 -5.50 18.06
CA ASP A 153 3.89 -4.63 19.23
C ASP A 153 4.10 -5.48 20.48
N ALA A 154 5.38 -5.78 20.76
CA ALA A 154 5.79 -6.65 21.84
C ALA A 154 7.02 -6.06 22.54
N GLU A 155 7.06 -6.20 23.87
CA GLU A 155 8.22 -5.81 24.67
C GLU A 155 9.42 -6.71 24.33
N PRO A 156 10.67 -6.23 24.47
CA PRO A 156 11.86 -6.96 24.00
C PRO A 156 12.03 -8.38 24.57
N GLN A 157 11.50 -8.66 25.76
CA GLN A 157 11.61 -9.97 26.42
C GLN A 157 10.37 -10.87 26.21
N THR A 158 9.33 -10.39 25.53
CA THR A 158 8.13 -11.17 25.26
C THR A 158 8.45 -12.20 24.16
N PRO A 159 8.29 -13.52 24.40
CA PRO A 159 8.48 -14.53 23.36
C PRO A 159 7.50 -14.33 22.21
N VAL A 160 8.00 -14.34 20.98
CA VAL A 160 7.20 -14.16 19.76
C VAL A 160 7.31 -15.40 18.87
N VAL A 161 6.19 -15.82 18.30
CA VAL A 161 6.12 -16.86 17.28
C VAL A 161 5.70 -16.23 15.96
N LEU A 162 6.53 -16.37 14.92
CA LEU A 162 6.25 -15.90 13.57
C LEU A 162 5.93 -17.11 12.68
N ILE A 163 4.72 -17.15 12.11
CA ILE A 163 4.26 -18.22 11.23
C ILE A 163 3.91 -17.63 9.86
N SER A 164 4.46 -18.19 8.80
CA SER A 164 4.25 -17.77 7.40
C SER A 164 4.30 -18.97 6.46
N ALA A 165 3.72 -18.83 5.26
CA ALA A 165 3.71 -19.86 4.21
C ALA A 165 3.88 -19.24 2.82
#